data_AF-A0A8X8CLP1-F1
#
_entry.id   AF-A0A8X8CLP1-F1
#
_cell.length_a   1.000
_cell.length_b   1.000
_cell.length_c   1.000
_cell.angle_alpha   90.00
_cell.angle_beta   90.00
_cell.angle_gamma   90.00
#
_symmetry.space_group_name_H-M   'P 1'
#
loop_
_entity.id
_entity.type
_entity.pdbx_description
1 polymer ?
#
loop_
_entity_poly.entity_id
_entity_poly.type
_entity_poly.pdbx_seq_one_letter_code
_entity_poly.pdbx_strand_id
1 'polypeptide(L)'
;MGSRCLISFPLFSQCKWLDGLYLMEIDRVLRPGGYWIFSGPPINWKANYKGSEVGAQELEQEQARLEDLAVRLCWKKVAEKGAIAVWRKPNNHIHCIIKSRIWKSPRFCINSDPDAGWYKKMEPCIAPLLNVTDIHDISGGSLEKWSKRLNIAPPRTKSEGISDCRCEAFSTYPRTYDLIHAHGVFSMYMDKCSILDILLEMHRILRPEGAVIIRDHVDIIVEVKGIAEKMKWNGRILHSENGAFHPEKILLIDTCC
;
A
#
# COMPACT_ATOMS: atom_id res chain seq x y z
N MET A 1 10.60 22.08 -3.86
CA MET A 1 10.28 20.71 -3.42
C MET A 1 8.78 20.61 -3.24
N GLY A 2 8.07 19.99 -4.19
CA GLY A 2 6.62 19.80 -4.10
C GLY A 2 6.32 18.34 -4.38
N SER A 3 6.03 17.58 -3.33
CA SER A 3 5.43 16.25 -3.41
C SER A 3 4.02 16.40 -3.97
N ARG A 4 3.92 16.41 -5.30
CA ARG A 4 2.65 16.38 -6.02
C ARG A 4 2.11 14.94 -6.01
N CYS A 5 1.56 14.52 -4.88
CA CYS A 5 0.56 13.44 -4.85
C CYS A 5 -0.83 13.98 -5.27
N LEU A 6 -0.86 14.86 -6.26
CA LEU A 6 -2.07 15.33 -6.91
C LEU A 6 -1.94 14.89 -8.36
N ILE A 7 -2.72 13.88 -8.75
CA ILE A 7 -2.92 13.58 -10.15
C ILE A 7 -3.47 14.87 -10.78
N SER A 8 -2.70 15.48 -11.67
CA SER A 8 -3.03 16.80 -12.22
C SER A 8 -4.28 16.69 -13.10
N PHE A 9 -5.21 17.60 -12.85
CA PHE A 9 -6.52 17.72 -13.51
C PHE A 9 -6.51 17.65 -15.06
N PRO A 10 -5.50 18.17 -15.78
CA PRO A 10 -5.50 18.11 -17.26
C PRO A 10 -5.30 16.70 -17.84
N LEU A 11 -4.69 15.78 -17.10
CA LEU A 11 -4.58 14.37 -17.52
C LEU A 11 -5.86 13.58 -17.21
N PHE A 12 -6.73 14.11 -16.35
CA PHE A 12 -7.99 13.49 -15.95
C PHE A 12 -9.14 13.80 -16.93
N SER A 13 -9.07 14.91 -17.67
CA SER A 13 -10.10 15.30 -18.65
C SER A 13 -9.92 14.66 -20.04
N GLN A 14 -8.70 14.25 -20.42
CA GLN A 14 -8.48 13.50 -21.68
C GLN A 14 -8.76 12.01 -21.56
N CYS A 15 -8.72 11.46 -20.35
CA CYS A 15 -9.21 10.12 -20.06
C CYS A 15 -10.65 10.24 -19.54
N LYS A 16 -11.63 10.40 -20.46
CA LYS A 16 -13.01 9.96 -20.19
C LYS A 16 -12.88 8.62 -19.46
N TRP A 17 -13.28 8.58 -18.19
CA TRP A 17 -13.02 7.48 -17.27
C TRP A 17 -13.13 6.16 -18.03
N LEU A 18 -12.01 5.47 -18.23
CA LEU A 18 -11.92 4.19 -18.96
C LEU A 18 -12.77 3.15 -18.22
N ASP A 19 -14.09 3.23 -18.32
CA ASP A 19 -15.10 2.47 -17.56
C ASP A 19 -14.76 2.28 -16.08
N GLY A 20 -14.17 3.30 -15.45
CA GLY A 20 -13.80 3.26 -14.03
C GLY A 20 -12.58 2.40 -13.67
N LEU A 21 -11.76 2.04 -14.65
CA LEU A 21 -10.55 1.21 -14.48
C LEU A 21 -9.61 1.75 -13.40
N TYR A 22 -9.44 3.07 -13.32
CA TYR A 22 -8.61 3.68 -12.27
C TYR A 22 -9.15 3.46 -10.86
N LEU A 23 -10.46 3.55 -10.65
CA LEU A 23 -11.04 3.30 -9.33
C LEU A 23 -10.92 1.81 -8.96
N MET A 24 -11.03 0.91 -9.94
CA MET A 24 -10.79 -0.52 -9.73
C MET A 24 -9.32 -0.82 -9.40
N GLU A 25 -8.37 -0.11 -10.01
CA GLU A 25 -6.96 -0.22 -9.66
C GLU A 25 -6.67 0.33 -8.25
N ILE A 26 -7.32 1.44 -7.86
CA ILE A 26 -7.25 1.92 -6.48
C ILE A 26 -7.86 0.89 -5.51
N ASP A 27 -8.97 0.24 -5.87
CA ASP A 27 -9.54 -0.84 -5.07
C ASP A 27 -8.58 -2.00 -4.90
N ARG A 28 -7.87 -2.40 -5.96
CA ARG A 28 -6.84 -3.45 -5.87
C ARG A 28 -5.73 -3.11 -4.88
N VAL A 29 -5.24 -1.87 -4.88
CA VAL A 29 -4.09 -1.44 -4.05
C VAL A 29 -4.50 -1.07 -2.62
N LEU A 30 -5.71 -0.56 -2.42
CA LEU A 30 -6.17 -0.10 -1.12
C LEU A 30 -6.48 -1.29 -0.18
N ARG A 31 -5.88 -1.26 1.01
CA ARG A 31 -6.13 -2.28 2.05
C ARG A 31 -7.58 -2.24 2.55
N PRO A 32 -8.11 -3.38 3.04
CA PRO A 32 -9.44 -3.43 3.66
C PRO A 32 -9.63 -2.38 4.74
N GLY A 33 -10.77 -1.70 4.74
CA GLY A 33 -11.07 -0.61 5.67
C GLY A 33 -10.31 0.70 5.42
N GLY A 34 -9.43 0.75 4.40
CA GLY A 34 -8.69 1.94 4.01
C GLY A 34 -9.58 3.05 3.45
N TYR A 35 -9.01 4.26 3.36
CA TYR A 35 -9.70 5.45 2.87
C TYR A 35 -9.10 5.92 1.54
N TRP A 36 -9.99 6.32 0.64
CA TRP A 36 -9.63 7.05 -0.57
C TRP A 36 -10.18 8.48 -0.47
N ILE A 37 -9.31 9.45 -0.69
CA ILE A 37 -9.64 10.88 -0.65
C ILE A 37 -9.50 11.40 -2.07
N PHE A 38 -10.60 11.91 -2.63
CA PHE A 38 -10.60 12.57 -3.93
C PHE A 38 -10.85 14.06 -3.72
N SER A 39 -10.03 14.89 -4.36
CA SER A 39 -10.07 16.34 -4.25
C SER A 39 -10.09 16.98 -5.63
N GLY A 40 -11.16 17.71 -5.94
CA GLY A 40 -11.37 18.39 -7.21
C GLY A 40 -12.71 18.05 -7.85
N PRO A 41 -13.07 18.69 -8.97
CA PRO A 41 -14.25 18.31 -9.73
C PRO A 41 -14.16 16.82 -10.14
N PRO A 42 -15.30 16.10 -10.24
CA PRO A 42 -16.64 16.64 -10.22
C PRO A 42 -17.24 16.85 -8.83
N ILE A 43 -16.49 16.61 -7.74
CA ILE A 43 -17.02 16.75 -6.37
C ILE A 43 -17.42 18.18 -6.07
N ASN A 44 -18.65 18.33 -5.57
CA ASN A 44 -19.26 19.63 -5.28
C ASN A 44 -19.22 20.59 -6.48
N TRP A 45 -19.47 20.06 -7.69
CA TRP A 45 -19.55 20.85 -8.93
C TRP A 45 -20.54 22.01 -8.82
N LYS A 46 -21.62 21.86 -8.05
CA LYS A 46 -22.66 22.88 -7.85
C LYS A 46 -22.11 24.20 -7.30
N ALA A 47 -21.10 24.15 -6.44
CA ALA A 47 -20.49 25.34 -5.87
C ALA A 47 -19.39 25.95 -6.77
N ASN A 48 -18.81 25.16 -7.67
CA ASN A 48 -17.52 25.49 -8.33
C ASN A 48 -17.58 25.52 -9.87
N TYR A 49 -18.72 25.22 -10.51
CA TYR A 49 -18.81 25.11 -11.98
C TYR A 49 -18.55 26.42 -12.73
N LYS A 50 -18.72 27.59 -12.09
CA LYS A 50 -18.64 28.91 -12.74
C LYS A 50 -17.23 29.30 -13.25
N GLY A 51 -16.20 28.51 -12.96
CA GLY A 51 -14.82 28.70 -13.46
C GLY A 51 -14.25 27.50 -14.23
N SER A 52 -15.07 26.51 -14.57
CA SER A 52 -14.66 25.30 -15.28
C SER A 52 -15.03 25.42 -16.77
N GLU A 53 -14.10 25.06 -17.66
CA GLU A 53 -14.37 24.93 -19.11
C GLU A 53 -15.41 23.82 -19.41
N VAL A 54 -15.56 22.89 -18.47
CA VAL A 54 -16.47 21.73 -18.52
C VAL A 54 -17.86 22.11 -18.00
N GLY A 55 -18.91 21.76 -18.76
CA GLY A 55 -20.30 22.10 -18.44
C GLY A 55 -20.83 21.43 -17.16
N ALA A 56 -21.75 22.10 -16.46
CA ALA A 56 -22.32 21.62 -15.20
C ALA A 56 -22.95 20.21 -15.31
N GLN A 57 -23.65 19.94 -16.41
CA GLN A 57 -24.28 18.65 -16.67
C GLN A 57 -23.25 17.51 -16.86
N GLU A 58 -22.11 17.80 -17.46
CA GLU A 58 -21.03 16.81 -17.64
C GLU A 58 -20.40 16.47 -16.28
N LEU A 59 -20.13 17.49 -15.45
CA LEU A 59 -19.63 17.27 -14.09
C LEU A 59 -20.62 16.45 -13.24
N GLU A 60 -21.92 16.74 -13.35
CA GLU A 60 -22.95 15.95 -12.64
C GLU A 60 -22.94 14.48 -13.06
N GLN A 61 -22.89 14.20 -14.36
CA GLN A 61 -22.83 12.85 -14.89
C GLN A 61 -21.56 12.12 -14.44
N GLU A 62 -20.41 12.79 -14.46
CA GLU A 62 -19.15 12.22 -14.03
C GLU A 62 -19.13 11.90 -12.52
N GLN A 63 -19.68 12.78 -11.68
CA GLN A 63 -19.85 12.47 -10.25
C GLN A 63 -20.79 11.29 -10.05
N ALA A 64 -21.92 11.25 -10.76
CA ALA A 64 -22.89 10.17 -10.64
C ALA A 64 -22.29 8.80 -11.04
N ARG A 65 -21.50 8.75 -12.12
CA ARG A 65 -20.78 7.55 -12.56
C ARG A 65 -19.76 7.07 -11.53
N LEU A 66 -19.00 8.00 -10.95
CA LEU A 66 -18.01 7.70 -9.92
C LEU A 66 -18.69 7.12 -8.67
N GLU A 67 -19.79 7.73 -8.22
CA GLU A 67 -20.54 7.28 -7.05
C GLU A 67 -21.21 5.93 -7.27
N ASP A 68 -21.83 5.72 -8.43
CA ASP A 68 -22.42 4.45 -8.83
C ASP A 68 -21.37 3.32 -8.82
N LEU A 69 -20.19 3.56 -9.40
CA LEU A 69 -19.11 2.58 -9.37
C LEU A 69 -18.62 2.30 -7.95
N ALA A 70 -18.44 3.33 -7.13
CA ALA A 70 -18.04 3.16 -5.73
C ALA A 70 -19.06 2.29 -4.96
N VAL A 71 -20.37 2.51 -5.18
CA VAL A 71 -21.43 1.68 -4.58
C VAL A 71 -21.34 0.23 -5.09
N ARG A 72 -21.11 0.02 -6.39
CA ARG A 72 -20.93 -1.31 -6.98
C ARG A 72 -19.69 -2.05 -6.48
N LEU A 73 -18.64 -1.32 -6.12
CA LEU A 73 -17.45 -1.83 -5.41
C LEU A 73 -17.68 -2.01 -3.90
N CYS A 74 -18.88 -1.74 -3.40
CA CYS A 74 -19.26 -1.83 -2.00
C CYS A 74 -18.54 -0.84 -1.08
N TRP A 75 -18.05 0.27 -1.64
CA TRP A 75 -17.45 1.35 -0.88
C TRP A 75 -18.52 2.23 -0.25
N LYS A 76 -18.17 2.82 0.90
CA LYS A 76 -19.04 3.76 1.61
C LYS A 76 -18.45 5.17 1.54
N LYS A 77 -19.21 6.15 1.03
CA LYS A 77 -18.86 7.56 1.19
C LYS A 77 -19.02 7.94 2.67
N VAL A 78 -17.93 8.37 3.30
CA VAL A 78 -17.89 8.67 4.75
C VAL A 78 -17.92 10.16 5.05
N ALA A 79 -17.44 10.99 4.13
CA ALA A 79 -17.47 12.44 4.27
C ALA A 79 -17.43 13.11 2.90
N GLU A 80 -18.06 14.26 2.80
CA GLU A 80 -17.92 15.18 1.67
C GLU A 80 -17.98 16.61 2.22
N LYS A 81 -16.98 17.42 1.88
CA LYS A 81 -16.90 18.82 2.31
C LYS A 81 -16.11 19.63 1.31
N GLY A 82 -16.70 20.71 0.80
CA GLY A 82 -16.05 21.53 -0.22
C GLY A 82 -15.77 20.68 -1.47
N ALA A 83 -14.58 20.81 -2.05
CA ALA A 83 -14.18 20.02 -3.23
C ALA A 83 -13.59 18.64 -2.86
N ILE A 84 -13.80 18.14 -1.64
CA ILE A 84 -13.19 16.90 -1.14
C ILE A 84 -14.29 15.90 -0.79
N ALA A 85 -14.13 14.67 -1.26
CA ALA A 85 -14.94 13.53 -0.85
C ALA A 85 -14.04 12.37 -0.39
N VAL A 86 -14.53 11.64 0.60
CA VAL A 86 -13.81 10.53 1.23
C VAL A 86 -14.67 9.29 1.18
N TRP A 87 -14.11 8.21 0.66
CA TRP A 87 -14.72 6.88 0.66
C TRP A 87 -13.89 5.92 1.50
N ARG A 88 -14.58 4.92 2.04
CA ARG A 88 -13.98 3.83 2.79
C ARG A 88 -14.27 2.51 2.08
N LYS A 89 -13.21 1.76 1.80
CA LYS A 89 -13.27 0.38 1.29
C LYS A 89 -13.86 -0.54 2.37
N PRO A 90 -14.65 -1.57 2.03
CA PRO A 90 -15.16 -2.51 3.02
C PRO A 90 -14.04 -3.25 3.75
N ASN A 91 -14.32 -3.71 4.97
CA ASN A 91 -13.38 -4.49 5.77
C ASN A 91 -13.25 -5.94 5.28
N ASN A 92 -14.30 -6.47 4.63
CA ASN A 92 -14.36 -7.80 4.04
C ASN A 92 -15.43 -7.83 2.92
N HIS A 93 -15.53 -8.95 2.20
CA HIS A 93 -16.47 -9.09 1.08
C HIS A 93 -17.80 -9.78 1.40
N ILE A 94 -18.10 -10.16 2.65
CA ILE A 94 -19.32 -10.91 2.99
C ILE A 94 -20.57 -10.15 2.49
N HIS A 95 -20.72 -8.90 2.91
CA HIS A 95 -21.84 -8.06 2.44
C HIS A 95 -21.78 -7.76 0.95
N CYS A 96 -20.59 -7.64 0.39
CA CYS A 96 -20.43 -7.27 -1.01
C CYS A 96 -20.86 -8.41 -1.94
N ILE A 97 -20.52 -9.65 -1.60
CA ILE A 97 -20.92 -10.85 -2.32
C ILE A 97 -22.44 -10.99 -2.31
N ILE A 98 -23.09 -10.77 -1.16
CA ILE A 98 -24.56 -10.80 -1.04
C ILE A 98 -25.20 -9.74 -1.94
N LYS A 99 -24.65 -8.52 -1.93
CA LYS A 99 -25.21 -7.38 -2.67
C LYS A 99 -24.84 -7.36 -4.16
N SER A 100 -23.84 -8.12 -4.58
CA SER A 100 -23.33 -8.10 -5.96
C SER A 100 -24.41 -8.41 -7.02
N ARG A 101 -25.39 -9.25 -6.66
CA ARG A 101 -26.53 -9.61 -7.51
C ARG A 101 -27.54 -8.47 -7.69
N ILE A 102 -27.61 -7.54 -6.74
CA ILE A 102 -28.56 -6.41 -6.75
C ILE A 102 -28.02 -5.26 -7.61
N TRP A 103 -26.73 -4.93 -7.44
CA TRP A 103 -26.14 -3.72 -8.00
C TRP A 103 -25.42 -3.92 -9.35
N LYS A 104 -25.51 -5.12 -9.96
CA LYS A 104 -24.69 -5.49 -11.14
C LYS A 104 -23.21 -5.15 -10.89
N SER A 105 -22.70 -5.56 -9.73
CA SER A 105 -21.30 -5.33 -9.37
C SER A 105 -20.36 -5.97 -10.40
N PRO A 106 -19.17 -5.38 -10.65
CA PRO A 106 -18.13 -6.04 -11.43
C PRO A 106 -17.84 -7.41 -10.85
N ARG A 107 -17.50 -8.37 -11.73
CA ARG A 107 -17.09 -9.71 -11.32
C ARG A 107 -15.83 -9.65 -10.45
N PHE A 108 -15.64 -10.63 -9.59
CA PHE A 108 -14.36 -10.84 -8.92
C PHE A 108 -13.30 -11.37 -9.91
N CYS A 109 -12.05 -10.98 -9.71
CA CYS A 109 -10.93 -11.51 -10.48
C CYS A 109 -10.69 -12.99 -10.13
N ILE A 110 -10.39 -13.84 -11.12
CA ILE A 110 -10.27 -15.30 -10.93
C ILE A 110 -8.83 -15.69 -10.53
N ASN A 111 -7.83 -15.13 -11.21
CA ASN A 111 -6.41 -15.47 -11.04
C ASN A 111 -5.61 -14.20 -10.75
N SER A 112 -5.97 -13.49 -9.68
CA SER A 112 -5.26 -12.28 -9.28
C SER A 112 -4.32 -12.58 -8.13
N ASP A 113 -3.02 -12.47 -8.37
CA ASP A 113 -2.05 -12.35 -7.27
C ASP A 113 -2.36 -11.06 -6.48
N PRO A 114 -2.78 -11.15 -5.21
CA PRO A 114 -3.12 -10.00 -4.39
C PRO A 114 -1.88 -9.16 -4.00
N ASP A 115 -0.68 -9.73 -4.09
CA ASP A 115 0.58 -9.10 -3.68
C ASP A 115 1.40 -8.56 -4.87
N ALA A 116 0.96 -8.83 -6.10
CA ALA A 116 1.50 -8.21 -7.30
C ALA A 116 1.32 -6.68 -7.29
N GLY A 117 2.30 -5.95 -6.76
CA GLY A 117 2.29 -4.49 -6.65
C GLY A 117 2.34 -3.79 -8.01
N TRP A 118 3.30 -4.15 -8.87
CA TRP A 118 3.56 -3.50 -10.16
C TRP A 118 3.52 -4.40 -11.37
N TYR A 119 3.55 -3.78 -12.57
CA TYR A 119 3.49 -4.41 -13.90
C TYR A 119 2.28 -5.32 -14.11
N LYS A 120 1.31 -5.24 -13.21
CA LYS A 120 0.03 -5.91 -13.32
C LYS A 120 -0.84 -5.16 -14.30
N LYS A 121 -1.32 -5.86 -15.32
CA LYS A 121 -2.30 -5.31 -16.24
C LYS A 121 -3.56 -4.96 -15.44
N MET A 122 -4.04 -3.72 -15.56
CA MET A 122 -5.29 -3.32 -14.93
C MET A 122 -6.45 -4.12 -15.52
N GLU A 123 -7.29 -4.68 -14.65
CA GLU A 123 -8.44 -5.48 -15.03
C GLU A 123 -9.72 -4.86 -14.49
N PRO A 124 -10.83 -4.89 -15.25
CA PRO A 124 -12.11 -4.37 -14.79
C PRO A 124 -12.84 -5.39 -13.90
N CYS A 125 -12.22 -5.75 -12.77
CA CYS A 125 -12.76 -6.71 -11.79
C CYS A 125 -12.39 -6.32 -10.36
N ILE A 126 -13.14 -6.85 -9.39
CA ILE A 126 -12.87 -6.62 -7.96
C ILE A 126 -11.78 -7.58 -7.50
N ALA A 127 -10.71 -7.04 -6.90
CA ALA A 127 -9.64 -7.84 -6.33
C ALA A 127 -10.16 -8.60 -5.10
N PRO A 128 -10.11 -9.95 -5.07
CA PRO A 128 -10.62 -10.73 -3.96
C PRO A 128 -9.83 -10.42 -2.68
N LEU A 129 -10.57 -10.25 -1.58
CA LEU A 129 -10.00 -10.18 -0.23
C LEU A 129 -9.97 -11.57 0.40
N LEU A 130 -9.07 -11.78 1.37
CA LEU A 130 -9.04 -13.01 2.16
C LEU A 130 -10.39 -13.25 2.84
N ASN A 131 -10.86 -14.50 2.77
CA ASN A 131 -12.12 -14.91 3.37
C ASN A 131 -12.05 -14.80 4.90
N VAL A 132 -13.16 -14.36 5.49
CA VAL A 132 -13.34 -14.25 6.94
C VAL A 132 -14.64 -14.93 7.33
N THR A 133 -14.74 -15.35 8.59
CA THR A 133 -15.92 -16.03 9.12
C THR A 133 -16.98 -15.05 9.63
N ASP A 134 -16.56 -13.99 10.32
CA ASP A 134 -17.48 -13.01 10.88
C ASP A 134 -17.61 -11.77 9.99
N ILE A 135 -18.78 -11.16 10.02
CA ILE A 135 -19.12 -9.98 9.22
C ILE A 135 -18.37 -8.71 9.67
N HIS A 136 -17.93 -8.67 10.93
CA HIS A 136 -17.17 -7.58 11.52
C HIS A 136 -15.66 -7.78 11.41
N ASP A 137 -15.20 -8.97 10.98
CA ASP A 137 -13.78 -9.25 10.78
C ASP A 137 -13.18 -8.39 9.67
N ILE A 138 -11.87 -8.15 9.78
CA ILE A 138 -11.09 -7.46 8.75
C ILE A 138 -10.32 -8.52 7.96
N SER A 139 -10.53 -8.56 6.65
CA SER A 139 -9.77 -9.44 5.76
C SER A 139 -8.26 -9.17 5.88
N GLY A 140 -7.48 -10.20 6.15
CA GLY A 140 -6.03 -10.07 6.43
C GLY A 140 -5.68 -9.62 7.85
N GLY A 141 -6.67 -9.54 8.74
CA GLY A 141 -6.52 -9.24 10.17
C GLY A 141 -6.48 -7.75 10.51
N SER A 142 -6.74 -7.45 11.79
CA SER A 142 -6.75 -6.08 12.29
C SER A 142 -5.34 -5.53 12.47
N LEU A 143 -5.09 -4.31 11.96
CA LEU A 143 -3.81 -3.62 12.13
C LEU A 143 -3.77 -2.84 13.43
N GLU A 144 -2.63 -2.91 14.11
CA GLU A 144 -2.35 -2.08 15.28
C GLU A 144 -2.35 -0.59 14.95
N LYS A 145 -2.69 0.24 15.94
CA LYS A 145 -2.67 1.69 15.78
C LYS A 145 -1.23 2.19 15.63
N TRP A 146 -1.08 3.32 14.92
CA TRP A 146 0.18 4.07 14.97
C TRP A 146 0.45 4.57 16.40
N SER A 147 1.68 4.55 16.91
CA SER A 147 2.93 4.10 16.28
C SER A 147 3.27 2.62 16.51
N LYS A 148 2.52 1.91 17.36
CA LYS A 148 2.79 0.51 17.76
C LYS A 148 2.98 -0.44 16.56
N ARG A 149 2.26 -0.23 15.46
CA ARG A 149 2.40 -1.03 14.23
C ARG A 149 3.81 -1.08 13.63
N LEU A 150 4.72 -0.15 13.99
CA LEU A 150 6.11 -0.18 13.51
C LEU A 150 6.90 -1.38 14.02
N ASN A 151 6.51 -1.92 15.17
CA ASN A 151 7.25 -2.97 15.88
C ASN A 151 6.50 -4.30 15.93
N ILE A 152 5.45 -4.45 15.14
CA ILE A 152 4.58 -5.64 15.16
C ILE A 152 4.42 -6.14 13.73
N ALA A 153 4.74 -7.42 13.52
CA ALA A 153 4.53 -8.07 12.23
C ALA A 153 3.03 -8.03 11.83
N PRO A 154 2.69 -7.62 10.59
CA PRO A 154 1.31 -7.56 10.13
C PRO A 154 0.59 -8.91 10.24
N PRO A 155 -0.71 -8.96 10.55
CA PRO A 155 -1.41 -10.24 10.71
C PRO A 155 -1.40 -11.11 9.46
N ARG A 156 -1.45 -10.49 8.26
CA ARG A 156 -1.37 -11.20 6.97
C ARG A 156 -0.11 -12.05 6.82
N THR A 157 1.02 -11.62 7.39
CA THR A 157 2.28 -12.41 7.35
C THR A 157 2.29 -13.57 8.35
N LYS A 158 1.33 -13.62 9.28
CA LYS A 158 1.18 -14.71 10.26
C LYS A 158 0.14 -15.74 9.85
N SER A 159 -0.90 -15.32 9.12
CA SER A 159 -2.05 -16.16 8.75
C SER A 159 -1.79 -17.06 7.55
N GLU A 160 -0.98 -16.60 6.60
CA GLU A 160 -0.42 -17.48 5.58
C GLU A 160 0.79 -18.13 6.22
N GLY A 161 0.69 -19.44 6.50
CA GLY A 161 1.87 -20.22 6.83
C GLY A 161 2.93 -19.87 5.79
N ILE A 162 4.09 -19.42 6.25
CA ILE A 162 5.22 -18.98 5.44
C ILE A 162 5.82 -20.22 4.74
N SER A 163 5.05 -20.86 3.86
CA SER A 163 5.41 -22.10 3.18
C SER A 163 5.95 -21.88 1.78
N ASP A 164 5.84 -20.66 1.22
CA ASP A 164 6.48 -20.29 -0.05
C ASP A 164 7.12 -18.89 0.01
N CYS A 165 7.91 -18.61 1.06
CA CYS A 165 8.83 -17.48 1.01
C CYS A 165 10.09 -17.88 0.25
N ARG A 166 10.03 -17.74 -1.07
CA ARG A 166 11.21 -17.79 -1.92
C ARG A 166 11.99 -16.49 -1.77
N CYS A 167 13.31 -16.57 -1.91
CA CYS A 167 14.20 -15.41 -1.96
C CYS A 167 14.12 -14.71 -3.33
N GLU A 168 12.89 -14.51 -3.81
CA GLU A 168 12.62 -13.81 -5.05
C GLU A 168 12.59 -12.30 -4.80
N ALA A 169 12.98 -11.54 -5.82
CA ALA A 169 12.99 -10.08 -5.73
C ALA A 169 11.57 -9.54 -5.47
N PHE A 170 11.49 -8.51 -4.66
CA PHE A 170 10.23 -7.84 -4.38
C PHE A 170 9.72 -7.18 -5.67
N SER A 171 8.42 -7.29 -5.96
CA SER A 171 7.80 -6.72 -7.17
C SER A 171 7.66 -5.19 -7.08
N THR A 172 8.79 -4.50 -6.94
CA THR A 172 8.92 -3.04 -6.88
C THR A 172 9.88 -2.50 -7.94
N TYR A 173 9.67 -1.25 -8.38
CA TYR A 173 10.63 -0.56 -9.25
C TYR A 173 11.96 -0.33 -8.51
N PRO A 174 13.11 -0.45 -9.19
CA PRO A 174 14.37 -0.02 -8.63
C PRO A 174 14.33 1.45 -8.20
N ARG A 175 15.05 1.82 -7.14
CA ARG A 175 15.21 3.22 -6.67
C ARG A 175 13.90 3.95 -6.33
N THR A 176 12.93 3.23 -5.76
CA THR A 176 11.61 3.77 -5.39
C THR A 176 11.60 4.44 -4.01
N TYR A 177 12.35 3.93 -3.05
CA TYR A 177 12.23 4.33 -1.64
C TYR A 177 13.41 5.18 -1.17
N ASP A 178 13.13 6.24 -0.42
CA ASP A 178 14.17 7.07 0.22
C ASP A 178 14.57 6.51 1.60
N LEU A 179 13.70 5.72 2.25
CA LEU A 179 13.93 5.11 3.56
C LEU A 179 13.36 3.69 3.59
N ILE A 180 14.14 2.73 4.09
CA ILE A 180 13.69 1.38 4.39
C ILE A 180 13.84 1.11 5.88
N HIS A 181 12.76 0.67 6.53
CA HIS A 181 12.80 0.21 7.92
C HIS A 181 12.51 -1.28 7.99
N ALA A 182 13.48 -2.06 8.46
CA ALA A 182 13.41 -3.51 8.60
C ALA A 182 13.44 -3.87 10.09
N HIS A 183 12.38 -4.51 10.59
CA HIS A 183 12.31 -5.01 11.97
C HIS A 183 12.23 -6.53 11.94
N GLY A 184 13.25 -7.21 12.47
CA GLY A 184 13.32 -8.67 12.58
C GLY A 184 13.36 -9.39 11.22
N VAL A 185 13.59 -8.66 10.13
CA VAL A 185 13.59 -9.24 8.77
C VAL A 185 14.70 -10.28 8.66
N PHE A 186 15.87 -10.01 9.19
CA PHE A 186 16.98 -10.94 9.07
C PHE A 186 16.75 -12.16 9.97
N SER A 187 16.33 -11.98 11.23
CA SER A 187 15.96 -13.14 12.08
C SER A 187 14.83 -13.99 11.52
N MET A 188 13.88 -13.40 10.79
CA MET A 188 12.77 -14.13 10.14
C MET A 188 13.15 -14.89 8.88
N TYR A 189 14.24 -14.51 8.20
CA TYR A 189 14.62 -15.05 6.89
C TYR A 189 16.02 -15.68 6.83
N MET A 190 16.79 -15.65 7.92
CA MET A 190 18.17 -16.18 7.98
C MET A 190 18.28 -17.67 7.64
N ASP A 191 17.24 -18.46 7.89
CA ASP A 191 17.16 -19.88 7.60
C ASP A 191 16.72 -20.18 6.15
N LYS A 192 16.25 -19.16 5.42
CA LYS A 192 15.67 -19.29 4.08
C LYS A 192 16.49 -18.57 3.00
N CYS A 193 16.99 -17.39 3.30
CA CYS A 193 17.68 -16.49 2.37
C CYS A 193 19.01 -16.04 2.94
N SER A 194 20.00 -15.85 2.07
CA SER A 194 21.26 -15.27 2.52
C SER A 194 21.07 -13.79 2.88
N ILE A 195 21.80 -13.31 3.88
CA ILE A 195 21.81 -11.88 4.26
C ILE A 195 22.18 -11.01 3.05
N LEU A 196 23.07 -11.51 2.20
CA LEU A 196 23.51 -10.82 1.00
C LEU A 196 22.36 -10.61 0.00
N ASP A 197 21.52 -11.62 -0.23
CA ASP A 197 20.37 -11.51 -1.15
C ASP A 197 19.39 -10.43 -0.66
N ILE A 198 19.13 -10.40 0.65
CA ILE A 198 18.28 -9.39 1.28
C ILE A 198 18.89 -7.98 1.10
N LEU A 199 20.19 -7.83 1.37
CA LEU A 199 20.88 -6.54 1.21
C LEU A 199 20.97 -6.08 -0.24
N LEU A 200 21.16 -6.99 -1.19
CA LEU A 200 21.14 -6.67 -2.63
C LEU A 200 19.75 -6.22 -3.07
N GLU A 201 18.69 -6.85 -2.56
CA GLU A 201 17.33 -6.43 -2.85
C GLU A 201 17.02 -5.05 -2.23
N MET A 202 17.46 -4.80 -0.99
CA MET A 202 17.40 -3.46 -0.38
C MET A 202 18.17 -2.44 -1.24
N HIS A 203 19.36 -2.79 -1.74
CA HIS A 203 20.15 -1.93 -2.60
C HIS A 203 19.45 -1.61 -3.92
N ARG A 204 18.76 -2.58 -4.53
CA ARG A 204 18.03 -2.40 -5.79
C ARG A 204 16.92 -1.36 -5.65
N ILE A 205 16.19 -1.39 -4.54
CA ILE A 205 14.94 -0.62 -4.37
C ILE A 205 15.15 0.75 -3.69
N LEU A 206 16.24 0.93 -2.96
CA LEU A 206 16.59 2.19 -2.30
C LEU A 206 17.13 3.20 -3.32
N ARG A 207 16.66 4.46 -3.29
CA ARG A 207 17.19 5.56 -4.11
C ARG A 207 18.62 5.92 -3.70
N PRO A 208 19.47 6.49 -4.59
CA PRO A 208 20.74 7.09 -4.15
C PRO A 208 20.53 8.04 -2.98
N GLU A 209 21.48 8.05 -2.03
CA GLU A 209 21.40 8.82 -0.77
C GLU A 209 20.26 8.40 0.17
N GLY A 210 19.61 7.26 -0.09
CA GLY A 210 18.61 6.71 0.81
C GLY A 210 19.20 6.17 2.12
N ALA A 211 18.34 5.97 3.11
CA ALA A 211 18.72 5.43 4.40
C ALA A 211 18.04 4.08 4.67
N VAL A 212 18.72 3.22 5.43
CA VAL A 212 18.15 1.96 5.92
C VAL A 212 18.27 1.92 7.43
N ILE A 213 17.18 1.58 8.10
CA ILE A 213 17.12 1.36 9.55
C ILE A 213 16.77 -0.10 9.77
N ILE A 214 17.69 -0.86 10.37
CA ILE A 214 17.53 -2.28 10.65
C ILE A 214 17.46 -2.47 12.16
N ARG A 215 16.42 -3.15 12.65
CA ARG A 215 16.24 -3.53 14.05
C ARG A 215 16.23 -5.04 14.14
N ASP A 216 17.19 -5.61 14.86
CA ASP A 216 17.27 -7.06 15.06
C ASP A 216 18.14 -7.43 16.28
N HIS A 217 18.30 -8.73 16.53
CA HIS A 217 19.23 -9.23 17.55
C HIS A 217 20.67 -8.76 17.29
N VAL A 218 21.45 -8.51 18.35
CA VAL A 218 22.81 -7.96 18.25
C VAL A 218 23.73 -8.79 17.34
N ASP A 219 23.67 -10.12 17.43
CA ASP A 219 24.53 -11.01 16.62
C ASP A 219 24.28 -10.82 15.13
N ILE A 220 23.00 -10.70 14.76
CA ILE A 220 22.54 -10.45 13.39
C ILE A 220 23.00 -9.08 12.91
N ILE A 221 22.84 -8.06 13.75
CA ILE A 221 23.21 -6.68 13.42
C ILE A 221 24.71 -6.56 13.13
N VAL A 222 25.56 -7.26 13.90
CA VAL A 222 27.01 -7.28 13.68
C VAL A 222 27.35 -7.95 12.34
N GLU A 223 26.70 -9.06 12.02
CA GLU A 223 26.91 -9.78 10.75
C GLU A 223 26.46 -8.95 9.53
N VAL A 224 25.25 -8.39 9.59
CA VAL A 224 24.68 -7.53 8.54
C VAL A 224 25.57 -6.32 8.31
N LYS A 225 26.07 -5.67 9.37
CA LYS A 225 27.00 -4.55 9.26
C LYS A 225 28.28 -4.94 8.52
N GLY A 226 28.87 -6.10 8.84
CA GLY A 226 30.10 -6.56 8.18
C GLY A 226 29.94 -6.80 6.67
N ILE A 227 28.75 -7.20 6.22
CA ILE A 227 28.45 -7.33 4.78
C ILE A 227 28.14 -5.96 4.16
N ALA A 228 27.37 -5.12 4.84
CA ALA A 228 27.04 -3.77 4.38
C ALA A 228 28.29 -2.92 4.13
N GLU A 229 29.30 -2.99 5.01
CA GLU A 229 30.58 -2.29 4.84
C GLU A 229 31.33 -2.74 3.58
N LYS A 230 31.26 -4.04 3.22
CA LYS A 230 31.82 -4.56 1.95
C LYS A 230 31.07 -4.02 0.73
N MET A 231 29.80 -3.68 0.89
CA MET A 231 28.99 -2.99 -0.12
C MET A 231 29.21 -1.46 -0.13
N LYS A 232 30.18 -0.96 0.64
CA LYS A 232 30.47 0.48 0.86
C LYS A 232 29.33 1.25 1.51
N TRP A 233 28.48 0.56 2.26
CA TRP A 233 27.44 1.22 3.06
C TRP A 233 28.00 1.60 4.42
N ASN A 234 27.79 2.86 4.85
CA ASN A 234 28.27 3.33 6.13
C ASN A 234 27.21 3.08 7.22
N GLY A 235 27.50 2.15 8.13
CA GLY A 235 26.56 1.70 9.16
C GLY A 235 26.99 2.07 10.59
N ARG A 236 26.06 2.63 11.36
CA ARG A 236 26.23 2.95 12.79
C ARG A 236 25.28 2.09 13.63
N ILE A 237 25.82 1.40 14.64
CA ILE A 237 25.01 0.63 15.59
C ILE A 237 24.64 1.54 16.75
N LEU A 238 23.35 1.56 17.08
CA LEU A 238 22.74 2.33 18.15
C LEU A 238 22.02 1.38 19.12
N HIS A 239 21.87 1.81 20.37
CA HIS A 239 21.03 1.11 21.34
C HIS A 239 19.56 1.30 21.00
N SER A 240 18.75 0.27 21.26
CA SER A 240 17.30 0.41 21.14
C SER A 240 16.72 1.15 22.36
N GLU A 241 15.42 1.47 22.27
CA GLU A 241 14.67 2.14 23.34
C GLU A 241 14.71 1.36 24.67
N ASN A 242 14.99 0.04 24.60
CA ASN A 242 15.04 -0.86 25.76
C ASN A 242 16.38 -0.79 26.52
N GLY A 243 17.32 0.04 26.07
CA GLY A 243 18.58 0.32 26.76
C GLY A 243 19.80 -0.41 26.21
N ALA A 244 20.97 -0.06 26.76
CA ALA A 244 22.27 -0.54 26.26
C ALA A 244 22.48 -2.05 26.42
N PHE A 245 21.87 -2.67 27.42
CA PHE A 245 22.03 -4.10 27.73
C PHE A 245 20.98 -5.00 27.06
N HIS A 246 19.98 -4.41 26.39
CA HIS A 246 18.98 -5.20 25.67
C HIS A 246 19.59 -5.82 24.40
N PRO A 247 19.26 -7.08 24.05
CA PRO A 247 19.87 -7.76 22.90
C PRO A 247 19.46 -7.17 21.54
N GLU A 248 18.29 -6.53 21.45
CA GLU A 248 17.87 -5.80 20.25
C GLU A 248 18.73 -4.54 20.06
N LYS A 249 19.25 -4.35 18.84
CA LYS A 249 20.02 -3.17 18.43
C LYS A 249 19.45 -2.56 17.16
N ILE A 250 19.80 -1.30 16.91
CA ILE A 250 19.42 -0.57 15.71
C ILE A 250 20.67 -0.31 14.88
N LEU A 251 20.69 -0.75 13.62
CA LEU A 251 21.70 -0.38 12.64
C LEU A 251 21.12 0.68 11.71
N LEU A 252 21.69 1.87 11.77
CA LEU A 252 21.38 2.97 10.87
C LEU A 252 22.43 3.00 9.76
N ILE A 253 21.99 2.88 8.52
CA ILE A 253 22.84 2.84 7.34
C ILE A 253 22.50 4.03 6.46
N ASP A 254 23.52 4.83 6.20
CA ASP A 254 23.47 5.88 5.19
C ASP A 254 24.14 5.34 3.93
N THR A 255 23.39 5.29 2.82
CA THR A 255 23.93 4.83 1.53
C THR A 255 24.56 5.97 0.73
N CYS A 256 24.99 7.03 1.41
CA CYS A 256 25.72 8.14 0.81
C CYS A 256 27.12 7.68 0.39
N CYS A 257 27.32 7.70 -0.94
CA CYS A 257 28.56 7.67 -1.72
C CYS A 257 29.70 6.75 -1.26
#